data_AF-A0A842USM1-F1
#
_entry.id   AF-A0A842USM1-F1
#
_cell.length_a   1.000
_cell.length_b   1.000
_cell.length_c   1.000
_cell.angle_alpha   90.00
_cell.angle_beta   90.00
_cell.angle_gamma   90.00
#
_symmetry.space_group_name_H-M   'P 1'
#
loop_
_entity.id
_entity.type
_entity.pdbx_description
1 polymer ?
#
loop_
_entity_poly.entity_id
_entity_poly.type
_entity_poly.pdbx_seq_one_letter_code
_entity_poly.pdbx_strand_id
1 'polypeptide(L)'
;MVLENIIPVKLAEQKPWNMFPIAFLFSTIAIFLALWIFPSHAAIVAVFLTTLACMPLMLTVIGFEKEKEERTRDYIKQLLLSFFRGKKQIKFTGTSSETKEKLLYFFIFLFLGLSLSFTFWFSVLPDNLISNLFYIQLNTIREINIGVMGKFLMGKYFSKILLNNVKVLAFCVLFSFIYGAG
;
A
#
# COMPACT_ATOMS: atom_id res chain seq x y z
N MET A 1 14.63 15.41 -3.34
CA MET A 1 14.11 16.39 -2.34
C MET A 1 14.31 15.84 -0.92
N VAL A 2 14.37 16.66 0.13
CA VAL A 2 14.83 16.26 1.50
C VAL A 2 14.23 14.96 2.06
N LEU A 3 13.00 14.59 1.70
CA LEU A 3 12.38 13.30 2.08
C LEU A 3 13.03 12.04 1.44
N GLU A 4 13.70 12.20 0.30
CA GLU A 4 14.36 11.12 -0.47
C GLU A 4 15.62 10.60 0.25
N ASN A 5 16.15 11.37 1.19
CA ASN A 5 17.29 10.98 2.03
C ASN A 5 16.90 10.22 3.30
N ILE A 6 15.61 10.17 3.66
CA ILE A 6 15.18 9.56 4.94
C ILE A 6 15.18 8.03 4.84
N ILE A 7 14.94 7.46 3.64
CA ILE A 7 14.93 6.00 3.45
C ILE A 7 15.68 5.66 2.16
N PRO A 8 16.91 5.12 2.25
CA PRO A 8 17.64 4.73 1.05
C PRO A 8 16.90 3.59 0.36
N VAL A 9 16.62 3.77 -0.93
CA VAL A 9 15.92 2.80 -1.80
C VAL A 9 16.57 1.41 -1.77
N LYS A 10 17.90 1.38 -1.59
CA LYS A 10 18.67 0.14 -1.39
C LYS A 10 18.22 -0.68 -0.18
N LEU A 11 17.69 -0.05 0.86
CA LEU A 11 17.20 -0.72 2.06
C LEU A 11 15.89 -1.47 1.79
N ALA A 12 15.03 -0.90 0.94
CA ALA A 12 13.79 -1.52 0.48
C ALA A 12 14.05 -2.73 -0.44
N GLU A 13 15.06 -2.66 -1.32
CA GLU A 13 15.39 -3.74 -2.25
C GLU A 13 16.13 -4.92 -1.58
N GLN A 14 16.96 -4.64 -0.57
CA GLN A 14 17.76 -5.69 0.10
C GLN A 14 17.02 -6.40 1.23
N LYS A 15 16.13 -5.71 1.95
CA LYS A 15 15.42 -6.26 3.13
C LYS A 15 13.97 -5.75 3.20
N PRO A 16 13.03 -6.33 2.43
CA PRO A 16 11.64 -5.86 2.38
C PRO A 16 10.93 -5.97 3.73
N TRP A 17 11.38 -6.84 4.64
CA TRP A 17 10.87 -6.91 6.02
C TRP A 17 11.03 -5.59 6.81
N ASN A 18 12.05 -4.78 6.50
CA ASN A 18 12.27 -3.51 7.19
C ASN A 18 11.16 -2.48 6.93
N MET A 19 10.29 -2.72 5.94
CA MET A 19 9.15 -1.85 5.64
C MET A 19 8.04 -1.97 6.67
N PHE A 20 7.93 -3.13 7.33
CA PHE A 20 6.95 -3.36 8.38
C PHE A 20 7.04 -2.34 9.53
N PRO A 21 8.19 -2.20 10.23
CA PRO A 21 8.29 -1.25 11.35
C PRO A 21 8.18 0.21 10.88
N ILE A 22 8.65 0.53 9.68
CA ILE A 22 8.54 1.89 9.11
C ILE A 22 7.06 2.27 8.93
N ALA A 23 6.28 1.38 8.30
CA ALA A 23 4.85 1.60 8.08
C ALA A 23 4.08 1.69 9.41
N PHE A 24 4.44 0.84 10.38
CA PHE A 24 3.87 0.89 11.72
C PHE A 24 4.11 2.26 12.38
N LEU A 25 5.33 2.78 12.28
CA LEU A 25 5.73 4.07 12.86
C LEU A 25 5.01 5.23 12.16
N PHE A 26 4.95 5.23 10.83
CA PHE A 26 4.23 6.26 10.05
C PHE A 26 2.74 6.32 10.38
N SER A 27 2.07 5.18 10.39
CA SER A 27 0.65 5.12 10.78
C SER A 27 0.43 5.51 12.24
N THR A 28 1.35 5.14 13.15
CA THR A 28 1.29 5.56 14.54
C THR A 28 1.35 7.09 14.66
N ILE A 29 2.34 7.73 14.03
CA ILE A 29 2.45 9.19 14.02
C ILE A 29 1.19 9.82 13.41
N ALA A 30 0.69 9.29 12.30
CA ALA A 30 -0.52 9.79 11.65
C ALA A 30 -1.76 9.70 12.55
N ILE A 31 -1.95 8.59 13.28
CA ILE A 31 -3.04 8.40 14.24
C ILE A 31 -2.94 9.43 15.37
N PHE A 32 -1.76 9.59 15.96
CA PHE A 32 -1.55 10.57 17.03
C PHE A 32 -1.84 12.00 16.56
N LEU A 33 -1.33 12.39 15.39
CA LEU A 33 -1.58 13.71 14.81
C LEU A 33 -3.07 13.92 14.49
N ALA A 34 -3.75 12.90 13.95
CA ALA A 34 -5.17 12.99 13.64
C ALA A 34 -6.03 13.18 14.89
N LEU A 35 -5.74 12.43 15.97
CA LEU A 35 -6.45 12.56 17.24
C LEU A 35 -6.16 13.90 17.94
N TRP A 36 -4.93 14.40 17.85
CA TRP A 36 -4.55 15.64 18.52
C TRP A 36 -5.08 16.88 17.77
N ILE A 37 -4.87 16.96 16.46
CA ILE A 37 -5.17 18.18 15.69
C ILE A 37 -6.63 18.21 15.22
N PHE A 38 -7.18 17.06 14.82
CA PHE A 38 -8.49 16.97 14.18
C PHE A 38 -9.40 15.90 14.81
N PRO A 39 -9.70 15.96 16.12
CA PRO A 39 -10.42 14.90 16.82
C PRO A 39 -11.79 14.57 16.21
N SER A 40 -12.52 15.57 15.71
CA SER A 40 -13.84 15.39 15.08
C SER A 40 -13.80 14.63 13.76
N HIS A 41 -12.65 14.59 13.08
CA HIS A 41 -12.48 13.99 11.75
C HIS A 41 -11.31 12.98 11.73
N ALA A 42 -10.91 12.49 12.91
CA ALA A 42 -9.70 11.70 13.10
C ALA A 42 -9.67 10.45 12.19
N ALA A 43 -10.82 9.81 11.95
CA ALA A 43 -10.91 8.63 11.09
C ALA A 43 -10.36 8.85 9.67
N ILE A 44 -10.83 9.88 8.97
CA ILE A 44 -10.41 10.14 7.58
C ILE A 44 -9.03 10.80 7.55
N VAL A 45 -8.73 11.65 8.54
CA VAL A 45 -7.45 12.36 8.63
C VAL A 45 -6.31 11.40 8.93
N ALA A 46 -6.50 10.40 9.79
CA ALA A 46 -5.48 9.39 10.08
C ALA A 46 -5.09 8.61 8.82
N VAL A 47 -6.08 8.18 8.02
CA VAL A 47 -5.84 7.48 6.76
C VAL A 47 -5.12 8.40 5.78
N PHE A 48 -5.57 9.65 5.64
CA PHE A 48 -4.95 10.64 4.76
C PHE A 48 -3.49 10.96 5.12
N LEU A 49 -3.19 11.20 6.40
CA LEU A 49 -1.81 11.45 6.85
C LEU A 49 -0.93 10.22 6.65
N THR A 50 -1.47 9.02 6.88
CA THR A 50 -0.76 7.76 6.63
C THR A 50 -0.43 7.59 5.15
N THR A 51 -1.39 7.85 4.25
CA THR A 51 -1.14 7.74 2.80
C THR A 51 -0.16 8.80 2.32
N LEU A 52 -0.25 10.03 2.82
CA LEU A 52 0.74 11.08 2.54
C LEU A 52 2.14 10.70 2.99
N ALA A 53 2.29 10.08 4.16
CA ALA A 53 3.60 9.63 4.65
C ALA A 53 4.17 8.46 3.82
N CYS A 54 3.32 7.53 3.39
CA CYS A 54 3.73 6.38 2.58
C CYS A 54 3.97 6.72 1.10
N MET A 55 3.31 7.74 0.56
CA MET A 55 3.33 8.05 -0.88
C MET A 55 4.75 8.31 -1.44
N PRO A 56 5.60 9.17 -0.84
CA PRO A 56 6.96 9.41 -1.34
C PRO A 56 7.75 8.10 -1.44
N LEU A 57 7.65 7.27 -0.43
CA LEU A 57 8.34 5.99 -0.34
C LEU A 57 7.87 4.99 -1.40
N MET A 58 6.57 4.93 -1.67
CA MET A 58 6.04 4.12 -2.78
C MET A 58 6.54 4.63 -4.14
N LEU A 59 6.50 5.94 -4.36
CA LEU A 59 6.93 6.56 -5.62
C LEU A 59 8.43 6.36 -5.89
N THR A 60 9.26 6.52 -4.86
CA THR A 60 10.71 6.32 -4.99
C THR A 60 11.04 4.88 -5.36
N VAL A 61 10.38 3.89 -4.74
CA VAL A 61 10.64 2.48 -5.03
C VAL A 61 10.14 2.08 -6.43
N ILE A 62 8.96 2.57 -6.84
CA ILE A 62 8.46 2.37 -8.21
C ILE A 62 9.38 3.05 -9.23
N GLY A 63 9.83 4.28 -8.96
CA GLY A 63 10.74 5.02 -9.84
C GLY A 63 12.05 4.28 -10.05
N PHE A 64 12.63 3.75 -8.97
CA PHE A 64 13.85 2.95 -9.06
C PHE A 64 13.68 1.65 -9.86
N GLU A 65 12.53 0.98 -9.73
CA GLU A 65 12.22 -0.20 -10.56
C GLU A 65 12.15 0.17 -12.05
N LYS A 66 11.51 1.30 -12.37
CA LYS A 66 11.42 1.81 -13.75
C LYS A 66 12.79 2.14 -14.34
N GLU A 67 13.64 2.85 -13.61
CA GLU A 67 15.01 3.18 -14.05
C GLU A 67 15.84 1.92 -14.36
N LYS A 68 15.63 0.85 -13.58
CA LYS A 68 16.33 -0.44 -13.78
C LYS A 68 15.82 -1.17 -15.03
N GLU A 69 14.52 -1.14 -15.29
CA GLU A 69 13.91 -1.67 -16.51
C GLU A 69 14.39 -0.89 -17.76
N GLU A 70 14.43 0.44 -17.70
CA GLU A 70 14.90 1.30 -18.79
C GLU A 70 16.37 1.02 -19.13
N ARG A 71 17.25 0.94 -18.13
CA ARG A 71 18.68 0.63 -18.34
C ARG A 71 18.89 -0.74 -19.00
N THR A 72 18.05 -1.72 -18.65
CA THR A 72 18.08 -3.06 -19.25
C THR A 72 17.63 -3.02 -20.71
N ARG A 73 16.56 -2.29 -21.00
CA ARG A 73 16.06 -2.10 -22.38
C ARG A 73 17.09 -1.40 -23.27
N ASP A 74 17.71 -0.33 -22.77
CA ASP A 74 18.75 0.42 -23.49
C ASP A 74 19.98 -0.45 -23.78
N TYR A 75 20.38 -1.27 -22.80
CA TYR A 75 21.46 -2.23 -23.00
C TYR A 75 21.13 -3.25 -24.10
N ILE A 76 19.94 -3.87 -24.09
CA ILE A 76 19.53 -4.84 -25.13
C ILE A 76 19.51 -4.17 -26.51
N LYS A 77 19.03 -2.93 -26.59
CA LYS A 77 19.04 -2.15 -27.83
C LYS A 77 20.47 -1.93 -28.34
N GLN A 78 21.40 -1.57 -27.46
CA GLN A 78 22.81 -1.43 -27.82
C GLN A 78 23.45 -2.76 -28.23
N LEU A 79 23.13 -3.84 -27.53
CA LEU A 79 23.59 -5.19 -27.85
C LEU A 79 23.11 -5.61 -29.26
N LEU A 80 21.82 -5.45 -29.55
CA LEU A 80 21.26 -5.75 -30.88
C LEU A 80 21.92 -4.91 -31.98
N LEU A 81 22.09 -3.61 -31.76
CA LEU A 81 22.80 -2.73 -32.71
C LEU A 81 24.26 -3.16 -32.92
N SER A 82 24.94 -3.63 -31.86
CA SER A 82 26.32 -4.11 -31.95
C SER A 82 26.44 -5.45 -32.68
N PHE A 83 25.41 -6.31 -32.59
CA PHE A 83 25.33 -7.60 -33.27
C PHE A 83 25.17 -7.43 -34.79
N PHE A 84 24.29 -6.52 -35.23
CA PHE A 84 24.16 -6.14 -36.65
C PHE A 84 25.43 -5.50 -37.24
N ARG A 85 26.30 -4.92 -36.39
CA ARG A 85 27.60 -4.34 -36.78
C ARG A 85 28.79 -5.29 -36.64
N GLY A 86 28.57 -6.57 -36.36
CA GLY A 86 29.63 -7.59 -36.33
C GLY A 86 30.65 -7.46 -35.17
N LYS A 87 30.31 -6.77 -34.08
CA LYS A 87 31.18 -6.64 -32.90
C LYS A 87 30.83 -7.65 -31.79
N LYS A 88 31.89 -8.13 -31.13
CA LYS A 88 31.93 -9.22 -30.14
C LYS A 88 31.13 -8.90 -28.86
N GLN A 89 30.57 -9.97 -28.28
CA GLN A 89 29.63 -10.03 -27.15
C GLN A 89 29.93 -9.10 -25.97
N ILE A 90 28.86 -8.46 -25.47
CA ILE A 90 28.82 -7.73 -24.20
C ILE A 90 28.01 -8.58 -23.21
N LYS A 91 28.64 -9.00 -22.09
CA LYS A 91 28.01 -9.85 -21.08
C LYS A 91 27.13 -8.99 -20.15
N PHE A 92 25.81 -9.18 -20.21
CA PHE A 92 24.88 -8.56 -19.25
C PHE A 92 24.34 -9.59 -18.30
N THR A 93 24.42 -9.29 -17.02
CA THR A 93 23.80 -10.07 -15.96
C THR A 93 22.77 -9.15 -15.32
N GLY A 94 21.58 -9.10 -15.91
CA GLY A 94 20.47 -8.28 -15.43
C GLY A 94 19.16 -9.03 -15.59
N THR A 95 18.87 -9.92 -14.65
CA THR A 95 17.63 -10.71 -14.63
C THR A 95 16.46 -9.82 -14.17
N SER A 96 15.70 -9.30 -15.13
CA SER A 96 14.53 -8.44 -14.90
C SER A 96 13.44 -9.11 -14.03
N SER A 97 13.34 -10.45 -14.03
CA SER A 97 12.32 -11.18 -13.27
C SER A 97 12.49 -11.12 -11.74
N GLU A 98 13.73 -11.12 -11.24
CA GLU A 98 13.99 -11.18 -9.79
C GLU A 98 13.65 -9.90 -9.03
N THR A 99 13.44 -8.78 -9.75
CA THR A 99 13.23 -7.47 -9.10
C THR A 99 11.75 -7.17 -8.87
N LYS A 100 10.86 -7.64 -9.75
CA LYS A 100 9.39 -7.50 -9.60
C LYS A 100 8.86 -8.22 -8.36
N GLU A 101 9.40 -9.40 -8.05
CA GLU A 101 9.04 -10.15 -6.85
C GLU A 101 9.42 -9.38 -5.57
N LYS A 102 10.61 -8.74 -5.55
CA LYS A 102 11.07 -7.94 -4.41
C LYS A 102 10.19 -6.72 -4.16
N LEU A 103 9.71 -6.07 -5.22
CA LEU A 103 8.75 -4.97 -5.13
C LEU A 103 7.43 -5.42 -4.51
N LEU A 104 6.93 -6.60 -4.89
CA LEU A 104 5.70 -7.15 -4.34
C LEU A 104 5.84 -7.44 -2.84
N TYR A 105 6.96 -8.05 -2.42
CA TYR A 105 7.23 -8.27 -0.99
C TYR A 105 7.33 -6.95 -0.21
N PHE A 106 7.93 -5.92 -0.79
CA PHE A 106 7.95 -4.58 -0.20
C PHE A 106 6.53 -4.07 0.11
N PHE A 107 5.61 -4.14 -0.86
CA PHE A 107 4.23 -3.70 -0.66
C PHE A 107 3.49 -4.55 0.36
N ILE A 108 3.71 -5.87 0.38
CA ILE A 108 3.12 -6.76 1.39
C ILE A 108 3.57 -6.34 2.79
N PHE A 109 4.88 -6.17 3.03
CA PHE A 109 5.37 -5.80 4.36
C PHE A 109 4.96 -4.40 4.79
N LEU A 110 4.91 -3.46 3.85
CA LEU A 110 4.36 -2.12 4.09
C LEU A 110 2.91 -2.22 4.56
N PHE A 111 2.06 -2.92 3.81
CA PHE A 111 0.64 -3.07 4.13
C PHE A 111 0.42 -3.82 5.44
N LEU A 112 1.22 -4.86 5.69
CA LEU A 112 1.17 -5.65 6.92
C LEU A 112 1.54 -4.80 8.15
N GLY A 113 2.50 -3.89 8.01
CA GLY A 113 2.86 -2.89 9.03
C GLY A 113 1.73 -1.92 9.36
N LEU A 114 1.06 -1.40 8.33
CA LEU A 114 -0.11 -0.55 8.50
C LEU A 114 -1.25 -1.31 9.21
N SER A 115 -1.59 -2.51 8.73
CA SER A 115 -2.68 -3.32 9.27
C SER A 115 -2.47 -3.67 10.75
N LEU A 116 -1.25 -4.08 11.13
CA LEU A 116 -0.93 -4.39 12.52
C LEU A 116 -0.92 -3.14 13.40
N SER A 117 -0.49 -1.99 12.88
CA SER A 117 -0.55 -0.72 13.62
C SER A 117 -1.98 -0.29 13.94
N PHE A 118 -2.87 -0.27 12.95
CA PHE A 118 -4.28 0.06 13.21
C PHE A 118 -4.95 -0.96 14.14
N THR A 119 -4.62 -2.24 14.01
CA THR A 119 -5.12 -3.30 14.91
C THR A 119 -4.60 -3.10 16.35
N PHE A 120 -3.33 -2.77 16.50
CA PHE A 120 -2.70 -2.49 17.79
C PHE A 120 -3.35 -1.29 18.47
N TRP A 121 -3.50 -0.17 17.77
CA TRP A 121 -4.11 1.04 18.33
C TRP A 121 -5.60 0.87 18.61
N PHE A 122 -6.33 0.08 17.82
CA PHE A 122 -7.71 -0.29 18.16
C PHE A 122 -7.82 -1.08 19.46
N SER A 123 -6.82 -1.90 19.79
CA SER A 123 -6.82 -2.73 21.01
C SER A 123 -6.37 -1.97 22.27
N VAL A 124 -5.45 -1.02 22.12
CA VAL A 124 -4.77 -0.34 23.24
C VAL A 124 -5.43 0.99 23.63
N LEU A 125 -6.08 1.69 22.70
CA LEU A 125 -6.69 2.99 23.00
C LEU A 125 -7.93 2.85 23.90
N PRO A 126 -8.29 3.90 24.65
CA PRO A 126 -9.55 3.95 25.37
C PRO A 126 -10.74 4.13 24.43
N ASP A 127 -11.93 3.65 24.86
CA ASP A 127 -13.16 3.58 24.06
C ASP A 127 -13.59 4.93 23.44
N ASN A 128 -13.33 6.04 24.13
CA ASN A 128 -13.66 7.38 23.63
C ASN A 128 -12.82 7.75 22.40
N LEU A 129 -11.52 7.43 22.41
CA LEU A 129 -10.63 7.68 21.27
C LEU A 129 -10.90 6.69 20.13
N ILE A 130 -11.18 5.43 20.45
CA ILE A 130 -11.58 4.41 19.47
C ILE A 130 -12.84 4.85 18.72
N SER A 131 -13.85 5.32 19.46
CA SER A 131 -15.13 5.75 18.88
C SER A 131 -14.98 6.93 17.92
N ASN A 132 -13.96 7.77 18.10
CA ASN A 132 -13.65 8.89 17.20
C ASN A 132 -12.79 8.44 16.01
N LEU A 133 -11.73 7.67 16.27
CA LEU A 133 -10.76 7.25 15.25
C LEU A 133 -11.33 6.20 14.30
N PHE A 134 -12.17 5.29 14.79
CA PHE A 134 -12.72 4.17 14.03
C PHE A 134 -14.24 4.28 13.84
N TYR A 135 -14.81 5.49 13.97
CA TYR A 135 -16.26 5.72 13.90
C TYR A 135 -16.90 5.12 12.64
N ILE A 136 -16.29 5.34 11.47
CA ILE A 136 -16.80 4.86 10.17
C ILE A 136 -16.87 3.34 10.15
N GLN A 137 -15.81 2.68 10.65
CA GLN A 137 -15.71 1.22 10.72
C GLN A 137 -16.72 0.65 11.72
N LEU A 138 -16.82 1.24 12.91
CA LEU A 138 -17.76 0.82 13.95
C LEU A 138 -19.21 0.98 13.51
N ASN A 139 -19.56 2.09 12.87
CA ASN A 139 -20.89 2.29 12.31
C ASN A 139 -21.21 1.30 11.21
N THR A 140 -20.27 1.04 10.30
CA THR A 140 -20.46 0.05 9.25
C THR A 140 -20.73 -1.34 9.84
N ILE A 141 -19.99 -1.73 10.88
CA ILE A 141 -20.20 -3.00 11.59
C ILE A 141 -21.57 -3.01 12.26
N ARG A 142 -21.98 -1.93 12.94
CA ARG A 142 -23.31 -1.82 13.55
C ARG A 142 -24.41 -1.93 12.50
N GLU A 143 -24.31 -1.22 11.38
CA GLU A 143 -25.27 -1.30 10.26
C GLU A 143 -25.37 -2.69 9.62
N ILE A 144 -24.36 -3.53 9.78
CA ILE A 144 -24.39 -4.94 9.39
C ILE A 144 -25.01 -5.80 10.51
N ASN A 145 -24.70 -5.51 11.77
CA ASN A 145 -25.07 -6.34 12.93
C ASN A 145 -26.43 -6.03 13.58
N ILE A 146 -27.09 -4.90 13.27
CA ILE A 146 -28.39 -4.49 13.88
C ILE A 146 -29.52 -5.54 13.73
N GLY A 147 -29.35 -6.61 12.94
CA GLY A 147 -30.30 -7.72 12.89
C GLY A 147 -29.71 -9.13 13.03
N VAL A 148 -28.56 -9.28 13.69
CA VAL A 148 -27.88 -10.58 13.91
C VAL A 148 -27.86 -10.96 15.40
N MET A 149 -29.02 -10.89 16.05
CA MET A 149 -29.29 -11.69 17.25
C MET A 149 -30.41 -12.67 16.91
N GLY A 150 -30.05 -13.90 16.58
CA GLY A 150 -30.96 -15.05 16.72
C GLY A 150 -31.92 -15.42 15.59
N LYS A 151 -31.77 -14.97 14.33
CA LYS A 151 -32.57 -15.55 13.23
C LYS A 151 -31.77 -15.76 11.93
N PHE A 152 -31.62 -17.03 11.60
CA PHE A 152 -31.02 -17.60 10.39
C PHE A 152 -31.73 -17.08 9.12
N LEU A 153 -31.32 -15.91 8.61
CA LEU A 153 -31.67 -15.41 7.27
C LEU A 153 -30.38 -15.00 6.55
N MET A 154 -29.56 -16.02 6.26
CA MET A 154 -28.22 -15.96 5.68
C MET A 154 -28.14 -15.18 4.35
N GLY A 155 -29.24 -15.13 3.57
CA GLY A 155 -29.23 -14.57 2.20
C GLY A 155 -29.14 -13.04 2.11
N LYS A 156 -29.82 -12.28 2.98
CA LYS A 156 -29.86 -10.81 2.87
C LYS A 156 -28.53 -10.16 3.27
N TYR A 157 -27.90 -10.65 4.34
CA TYR A 157 -26.61 -10.10 4.80
C TYR A 157 -25.44 -10.55 3.94
N PHE A 158 -25.43 -11.81 3.48
CA PHE A 158 -24.44 -12.28 2.51
C PHE A 158 -24.48 -11.45 1.23
N SER A 159 -25.67 -11.20 0.67
CA SER A 159 -25.83 -10.34 -0.51
C SER A 159 -25.36 -8.91 -0.25
N LYS A 160 -25.66 -8.32 0.93
CA LYS A 160 -25.18 -6.99 1.30
C LYS A 160 -23.64 -6.93 1.34
N ILE A 161 -22.98 -7.91 1.96
CA ILE A 161 -21.51 -7.98 2.04
C ILE A 161 -20.89 -8.23 0.65
N LEU A 162 -21.42 -9.19 -0.10
CA LEU A 162 -20.93 -9.54 -1.42
C LEU A 162 -21.08 -8.36 -2.39
N LEU A 163 -22.25 -7.73 -2.44
CA LEU A 163 -22.47 -6.57 -3.30
C LEU A 163 -21.59 -5.37 -2.92
N ASN A 164 -21.27 -5.19 -1.64
CA ASN A 164 -20.33 -4.14 -1.22
C ASN A 164 -18.93 -4.40 -1.79
N ASN A 165 -18.43 -5.63 -1.68
CA ASN A 165 -17.12 -5.99 -2.25
C ASN A 165 -17.11 -5.92 -3.78
N VAL A 166 -18.21 -6.31 -4.45
CA VAL A 166 -18.34 -6.18 -5.91
C VAL A 166 -18.35 -4.71 -6.34
N LYS A 167 -19.00 -3.82 -5.58
CA LYS A 167 -18.93 -2.36 -5.84
C LYS A 167 -17.50 -1.85 -5.73
N VAL A 168 -16.78 -2.24 -4.67
CA VAL A 168 -15.37 -1.86 -4.49
C VAL A 168 -14.52 -2.39 -5.65
N LEU A 169 -14.71 -3.66 -6.04
CA LEU A 169 -14.03 -4.25 -7.19
C LEU A 169 -14.31 -3.47 -8.49
N ALA A 170 -15.57 -3.09 -8.73
CA ALA A 170 -15.95 -2.31 -9.90
C ALA A 170 -15.25 -0.94 -9.94
N PHE A 171 -15.15 -0.26 -8.79
CA PHE A 171 -14.37 0.98 -8.68
C PHE A 171 -12.88 0.76 -8.96
N CYS A 172 -12.28 -0.31 -8.41
CA CYS A 172 -10.88 -0.63 -8.67
C CYS A 172 -10.60 -0.87 -10.16
N VAL A 173 -11.46 -1.64 -10.83
CA VAL A 173 -11.35 -1.90 -12.28
C VAL A 173 -11.50 -0.61 -13.07
N LEU A 174 -12.51 0.20 -12.76
CA LEU A 174 -12.75 1.48 -13.44
C LEU A 174 -11.55 2.43 -13.29
N PHE A 175 -11.01 2.56 -12.08
CA PHE A 175 -9.85 3.42 -11.83
C PHE A 175 -8.55 2.88 -12.44
N SER A 176 -8.37 1.56 -12.52
CA SER A 176 -7.25 0.96 -13.25
C SER A 176 -7.24 1.40 -14.72
N PHE A 177 -8.41 1.43 -15.38
CA PHE A 177 -8.55 1.96 -16.75
C PHE A 177 -8.32 3.47 -16.85
N ILE A 178 -8.92 4.28 -15.96
CA ILE A 178 -8.82 5.75 -16.04
C ILE A 178 -7.40 6.23 -15.76
N TYR A 179 -6.76 5.70 -14.72
CA TYR A 179 -5.44 6.15 -14.30
C TYR A 179 -4.29 5.39 -14.98
N GLY A 180 -4.59 4.38 -15.80
CA GLY A 180 -3.59 3.61 -16.54
C GLY A 180 -2.60 2.86 -15.64
N ALA A 181 -3.04 2.51 -14.43
CA ALA A 181 -2.24 1.83 -13.41
C ALA A 181 -2.49 0.31 -13.37
N GLY A 182 -3.17 -0.23 -14.38
CA GLY A 182 -3.32 -1.67 -14.61
C GLY A 182 -2.15 -2.28 -15.36
#